data_AF-A0A402AJW1-F1
#
_entry.id   AF-A0A402AJW1-F1
#
_cell.length_a   1.000
_cell.length_b   1.000
_cell.length_c   1.000
_cell.angle_alpha   90.00
_cell.angle_beta   90.00
_cell.angle_gamma   90.00
#
_symmetry.space_group_name_H-M   'P 1'
#
loop_
_entity.id
_entity.type
_entity.pdbx_description
1 polymer ?
#
loop_
_entity_poly.entity_id
_entity_poly.type
_entity_poly.pdbx_seq_one_letter_code
_entity_poly.pdbx_strand_id
1 'polypeptide(L)'
;MKGIVTMFNIFRLRNDEEEFTDELFAFITDPNADHRNERSIINFLHEVSPQIVSVAECMIIDGVDERHYVADYVHAVLNGYGMDPENR
;
A
#
# COMPACT_ATOMS: atom_id res chain seq x y z
N MET A 1 -8.51 16.60 13.78
CA MET A 1 -9.04 16.57 12.41
C MET A 1 -8.27 15.65 11.44
N LYS A 2 -7.00 15.30 11.67
CA LYS A 2 -6.25 14.35 10.80
C LYS A 2 -6.91 12.95 10.70
N GLY A 3 -7.40 12.39 11.81
CA GLY A 3 -7.97 11.03 11.84
C GLY A 3 -9.25 10.82 11.00
N ILE A 4 -10.07 11.86 10.78
CA ILE A 4 -11.27 11.74 9.93
C ILE A 4 -10.90 11.67 8.45
N VAL A 5 -9.85 12.41 8.04
CA VAL A 5 -9.36 12.41 6.65
C VAL A 5 -8.67 11.08 6.32
N THR A 6 -7.86 10.54 7.23
CA THR A 6 -7.24 9.22 7.06
C THR A 6 -8.29 8.11 6.92
N MET A 7 -9.35 8.14 7.74
CA MET A 7 -10.44 7.17 7.66
C MET A 7 -11.22 7.28 6.34
N PHE A 8 -11.54 8.49 5.88
CA PHE A 8 -12.25 8.73 4.61
C PHE A 8 -11.42 8.28 3.38
N ASN A 9 -10.10 8.43 3.45
CA ASN A 9 -9.17 8.01 2.42
C ASN A 9 -8.99 6.49 2.36
N ILE A 10 -8.90 5.81 3.51
CA ILE A 10 -8.93 4.35 3.57
C ILE A 10 -10.28 3.82 3.07
N PHE A 11 -11.40 4.51 3.35
CA PHE A 11 -12.70 4.16 2.79
C PHE A 11 -12.74 4.21 1.25
N ARG A 12 -12.03 5.16 0.62
CA ARG A 12 -11.88 5.19 -0.84
C ARG A 12 -11.00 4.06 -1.37
N LEU A 13 -9.86 3.77 -0.71
CA LEU A 13 -9.01 2.61 -1.05
C LEU A 13 -9.79 1.28 -0.91
N ARG A 14 -10.61 1.15 0.12
CA ARG A 14 -11.46 -0.03 0.35
C ARG A 14 -12.54 -0.20 -0.73
N ASN A 15 -12.96 0.90 -1.36
CA ASN A 15 -13.97 0.87 -2.41
C ASN A 15 -13.41 0.33 -3.73
N ASP A 16 -12.08 0.22 -3.86
CA ASP A 16 -11.40 -0.31 -5.05
C ASP A 16 -10.14 -1.10 -4.67
N GLU A 17 -10.33 -2.21 -3.93
CA GLU A 17 -9.25 -3.11 -3.48
C GLU A 17 -8.40 -3.65 -4.64
N GLU A 18 -9.02 -3.93 -5.78
CA GLU A 18 -8.35 -4.39 -7.00
C GLU A 18 -7.51 -3.28 -7.64
N GLU A 19 -8.05 -2.07 -7.79
CA GLU A 19 -7.28 -0.92 -8.31
C GLU A 19 -6.09 -0.59 -7.40
N PHE A 20 -6.31 -0.65 -6.08
CA PHE A 20 -5.22 -0.44 -5.13
C PHE A 20 -4.14 -1.52 -5.23
N THR A 21 -4.54 -2.78 -5.41
CA THR A 21 -3.62 -3.89 -5.66
C THR A 21 -2.81 -3.68 -6.93
N ASP A 22 -3.46 -3.27 -8.03
CA ASP A 22 -2.80 -3.03 -9.32
C ASP A 22 -1.77 -1.90 -9.25
N GLU A 23 -2.14 -0.79 -8.62
CA GLU A 23 -1.24 0.35 -8.45
C GLU A 23 -0.03 0.01 -7.56
N LEU A 24 -0.26 -0.73 -6.48
CA LEU A 24 0.81 -1.15 -5.58
C LEU A 24 1.73 -2.19 -6.26
N PHE A 25 1.16 -3.14 -6.99
CA PHE A 25 1.93 -4.12 -7.75
C PHE A 25 2.75 -3.45 -8.87
N ALA A 26 2.17 -2.48 -9.57
CA ALA A 26 2.88 -1.72 -10.59
C ALA A 26 4.02 -0.87 -10.01
N PHE A 27 3.92 -0.40 -8.76
CA PHE A 27 5.03 0.23 -8.06
C PHE A 27 6.14 -0.77 -7.70
N ILE A 28 5.78 -1.93 -7.16
CA ILE A 28 6.73 -2.96 -6.72
C ILE A 28 7.53 -3.53 -7.90
N THR A 29 6.85 -3.75 -9.03
CA THR A 29 7.47 -4.37 -10.21
C THR A 29 8.16 -3.37 -11.13
N ASP A 30 8.10 -2.06 -10.84
CA ASP A 30 8.76 -1.04 -11.66
C ASP A 30 10.29 -1.10 -11.46
N PRO A 31 11.06 -1.45 -12.51
CA PRO A 31 12.51 -1.53 -12.41
C PRO A 31 13.17 -0.14 -12.30
N ASN A 32 12.44 0.94 -12.59
CA ASN A 32 12.95 2.30 -12.54
C ASN A 32 12.57 3.00 -11.23
N ALA A 33 13.57 3.12 -10.34
CA ALA A 33 13.41 3.74 -9.02
C ALA A 33 12.96 5.21 -9.09
N ASP A 34 13.37 5.96 -10.12
CA ASP A 34 13.00 7.37 -10.25
C ASP A 34 11.53 7.49 -10.65
N HIS A 35 11.08 6.65 -11.60
CA HIS A 35 9.70 6.65 -12.09
C HIS A 35 8.68 6.18 -11.04
N ARG A 36 9.03 5.17 -10.23
CA ARG A 36 8.10 4.62 -9.23
C ARG A 36 7.85 5.57 -8.05
N ASN A 37 8.83 6.38 -7.67
CA ASN A 37 8.71 7.35 -6.57
C ASN A 37 7.87 8.57 -6.95
N GLU A 38 7.66 8.82 -8.24
CA GLU A 38 6.80 9.90 -8.74
C GLU A 38 5.30 9.51 -8.78
N ARG A 39 4.96 8.23 -8.54
CA ARG A 39 3.58 7.75 -8.61
C ARG A 39 2.71 8.41 -7.54
N SER A 40 1.56 8.92 -7.97
CA SER A 40 0.58 9.60 -7.10
C SER A 40 0.14 8.77 -5.90
N ILE A 41 0.01 7.45 -6.07
CA ILE A 41 -0.36 6.52 -4.99
C ILE A 41 0.70 6.46 -3.89
N ILE A 42 1.99 6.55 -4.23
CA ILE A 42 3.09 6.49 -3.28
C ILE A 42 3.19 7.77 -2.46
N ASN A 43 3.07 8.92 -3.13
CA ASN A 43 2.99 10.21 -2.44
C ASN A 43 1.80 10.25 -1.47
N PHE A 44 0.65 9.74 -1.90
CA PHE A 44 -0.51 9.63 -1.03
C PHE A 44 -0.28 8.69 0.15
N LEU A 45 0.26 7.48 -0.09
CA LEU A 45 0.56 6.51 0.97
C LEU A 45 1.59 7.05 1.97
N HIS A 46 2.59 7.81 1.54
CA HIS A 46 3.51 8.50 2.45
C HIS A 46 2.80 9.47 3.40
N GLU A 47 1.68 10.07 2.99
CA GLU A 47 0.92 10.98 3.84
C GLU A 47 -0.08 10.24 4.75
N VAL A 48 -0.74 9.21 4.23
CA VAL A 48 -1.85 8.54 4.93
C VAL A 48 -1.43 7.31 5.73
N SER A 49 -0.44 6.55 5.25
CA SER A 49 -0.03 5.26 5.80
C SER A 49 1.41 4.90 5.38
N PRO A 50 2.43 5.58 5.96
CA PRO A 50 3.84 5.36 5.61
C PRO A 50 4.29 3.89 5.75
N GLN A 51 3.67 3.14 6.67
CA GLN A 51 3.96 1.73 6.89
C GLN A 51 3.66 0.85 5.66
N ILE A 52 2.68 1.22 4.84
CA ILE A 52 2.38 0.51 3.59
C ILE A 52 3.53 0.69 2.61
N VAL A 53 4.10 1.90 2.53
CA VAL A 53 5.25 2.17 1.67
C VAL A 53 6.46 1.36 2.12
N SER A 54 6.75 1.30 3.42
CA SER A 54 7.86 0.49 3.93
C SER A 54 7.71 -0.99 3.59
N VAL A 55 6.50 -1.54 3.65
CA VAL A 55 6.27 -2.94 3.24
C VAL A 55 6.44 -3.11 1.73
N ALA A 56 5.94 -2.18 0.93
CA ALA A 56 6.11 -2.21 -0.53
C ALA A 56 7.59 -2.12 -0.93
N GLU A 57 8.40 -1.32 -0.25
CA GLU A 57 9.86 -1.27 -0.43
C GLU A 57 10.53 -2.61 -0.07
N CYS A 58 10.09 -3.28 1.01
CA CYS A 58 10.55 -4.63 1.31
C CYS A 58 10.18 -5.62 0.20
N MET A 59 8.95 -5.56 -0.33
CA MET A 59 8.53 -6.41 -1.45
C MET A 59 9.41 -6.21 -2.70
N ILE A 60 9.86 -4.98 -2.96
CA ILE A 60 10.83 -4.69 -4.04
C ILE A 60 12.17 -5.39 -3.76
N ILE A 61 12.68 -5.28 -2.53
CA ILE A 61 13.96 -5.88 -2.13
C ILE A 61 13.90 -7.41 -2.21
N ASP A 62 12.77 -7.99 -1.78
CA ASP A 62 12.52 -9.43 -1.80
C ASP A 62 12.22 -9.96 -3.22
N GLY A 63 12.00 -9.07 -4.19
CA GLY A 63 11.77 -9.44 -5.59
C GLY A 63 10.38 -10.00 -5.85
N VAL A 64 9.36 -9.52 -5.14
CA VAL A 64 7.96 -9.92 -5.36
C VAL A 64 7.53 -9.52 -6.77
N ASP A 65 7.21 -10.50 -7.60
CA ASP A 65 6.82 -10.33 -9.00
C ASP A 65 5.45 -10.96 -9.33
N GLU A 66 4.78 -11.55 -8.35
CA GLU A 66 3.43 -12.09 -8.49
C GLU A 66 2.39 -11.21 -7.79
N ARG A 67 1.38 -10.77 -8.54
CA ARG A 67 0.30 -9.88 -8.07
C ARG A 67 -0.44 -10.42 -6.84
N HIS A 68 -0.61 -11.74 -6.74
CA HIS A 68 -1.40 -12.34 -5.67
C HIS A 68 -0.81 -12.12 -4.28
N TYR A 69 0.53 -12.05 -4.14
CA TYR A 69 1.17 -11.70 -2.86
C TYR A 69 0.85 -10.27 -2.42
N VAL A 70 0.73 -9.35 -3.39
CA VAL A 70 0.33 -7.95 -3.13
C VAL A 70 -1.15 -7.89 -2.76
N ALA A 71 -1.99 -8.66 -3.45
CA ALA A 71 -3.42 -8.76 -3.16
C ALA A 71 -3.69 -9.26 -1.73
N ASP A 72 -3.00 -10.33 -1.30
CA ASP A 72 -3.14 -10.88 0.06
C ASP A 72 -2.75 -9.84 1.13
N TYR A 73 -1.68 -9.07 0.87
CA TYR A 73 -1.27 -7.99 1.75
C TYR A 73 -2.30 -6.86 1.82
N VAL A 74 -2.77 -6.38 0.67
CA VAL A 74 -3.80 -5.33 0.58
C VAL A 74 -5.07 -5.76 1.31
N HIS A 75 -5.50 -7.00 1.09
CA HIS A 75 -6.66 -7.58 1.75
C HIS A 75 -6.50 -7.59 3.29
N ALA A 76 -5.33 -7.98 3.78
CA ALA A 76 -5.02 -7.97 5.21
C ALA A 76 -5.11 -6.55 5.79
N VAL A 77 -4.47 -5.58 5.13
CA VAL A 77 -4.45 -4.17 5.55
C VAL A 77 -5.86 -3.58 5.61
N LEU A 78 -6.68 -3.81 4.59
CA LEU A 78 -8.05 -3.27 4.52
C LEU A 78 -9.00 -3.91 5.55
N ASN A 79 -8.73 -5.14 5.96
CA ASN A 79 -9.49 -5.84 7.00
C ASN A 79 -8.93 -5.64 8.42
N GLY A 80 -7.92 -4.80 8.59
CA GLY A 80 -7.34 -4.46 9.89
C GLY A 80 -6.32 -5.46 10.42
N TYR A 81 -5.99 -6.50 9.65
CA TYR A 81 -4.87 -7.39 9.95
C TYR A 81 -3.56 -6.63 9.64
N GLY A 82 -2.93 -6.09 10.69
CA GLY A 82 -1.68 -5.32 10.59
C GLY A 82 -1.73 -3.91 11.17
N MET A 83 -2.88 -3.45 11.68
CA MET A 83 -3.06 -2.15 12.35
C MET A 83 -3.45 -2.31 13.83
N ASP A 84 -3.25 -3.49 14.41
CA ASP A 84 -3.53 -3.75 15.82
C ASP A 84 -2.29 -3.41 16.68
N PRO A 85 -2.33 -2.39 17.54
CA PRO A 85 -1.20 -2.03 18.39
C PRO A 85 -0.88 -3.06 19.48
N GLU A 86 -1.71 -4.09 19.68
CA GLU A 86 -1.53 -5.11 20.72
C GLU A 86 -0.55 -6.25 20.35
N ASN A 87 0.00 -6.27 19.12
CA ASN A 87 0.93 -7.32 18.70
C ASN A 87 2.42 -6.88 18.75
N ARG A 88 2.78 -6.08 19.76
CA ARG A 88 4.16 -5.70 20.10
C ARG A 88 4.65 -6.40 21.36
#